data_AF-A0A9D1L341-F1
#
_entry.id   AF-A0A9D1L341-F1
#
_cell.length_a   1.000
_cell.length_b   1.000
_cell.length_c   1.000
_cell.angle_alpha   90.00
_cell.angle_beta   90.00
_cell.angle_gamma   90.00
#
_symmetry.space_group_name_H-M   'P 1'
#
loop_
_entity.id
_entity.type
_entity.pdbx_description
1 polymer ?
#
loop_
_entity_poly.entity_id
_entity_poly.type
_entity_poly.pdbx_seq_one_letter_code
_entity_poly.pdbx_strand_id
1 'polypeptide(L)'
;MIYLNIKNKTEREKIEKILDEFSLIHTNQNNENCEICIIDLNTNNIPSFKNDRRIVIVLKHKDEKGNVRIVRKSKVYYFETADQLRIILRKLTRKKTRKFPVHKLAIVTVGMLFVLSALFFTRENGTINAKVEKIDYKKENFVFLGDSITDFYNLETFYGNLPTVNSGTSGFQTPDIIKHLKDYVYIYNPTKIFLLVGTNDIAFTDITNQELINNFEKIIDEIKKNRPNSKLYIESIYPVNRNTDNDVVLDWMVGKRENSRIVKINTMLKKLCEEKEVTYINMYDKLTDENGNLKLEYTIDGLHISPEGYKVITNTIMKYIDPTNGNAKKSK
;
A
#
# COMPACT_ATOMS: atom_id res chain seq x y z
N MET A 1 2.30 -17.72 25.22
CA MET A 1 3.24 -17.64 26.36
C MET A 1 4.67 -17.67 25.83
N ILE A 2 5.54 -16.80 26.33
CA ILE A 2 6.91 -16.59 25.81
C ILE A 2 7.94 -17.06 26.84
N TYR A 3 8.89 -17.91 26.44
CA TYR A 3 10.01 -18.30 27.28
C TYR A 3 11.22 -17.41 27.00
N LEU A 4 11.79 -16.81 28.04
CA LEU A 4 13.00 -15.99 27.97
C LEU A 4 14.20 -16.79 28.48
N ASN A 5 15.15 -17.10 27.59
CA ASN A 5 16.42 -17.73 27.91
C ASN A 5 17.57 -16.72 27.68
N ILE A 6 17.61 -15.69 28.53
CA ILE A 6 18.57 -14.59 28.47
C ILE A 6 19.37 -14.58 29.77
N LYS A 7 20.69 -14.74 29.67
CA LYS A 7 21.57 -14.87 30.85
C LYS A 7 21.85 -13.53 31.50
N ASN A 8 21.91 -12.44 30.73
CA ASN A 8 22.14 -11.11 31.27
C ASN A 8 20.85 -10.56 31.93
N LYS A 9 20.89 -10.33 33.24
CA LYS A 9 19.74 -9.87 34.03
C LYS A 9 19.20 -8.50 33.58
N THR A 10 20.07 -7.53 33.34
CA THR A 10 19.68 -6.17 32.95
C THR A 10 19.04 -6.13 31.56
N GLU A 11 19.56 -6.94 30.65
CA GLU A 11 19.02 -7.04 29.29
C GLU A 11 17.67 -7.77 29.27
N ARG A 12 17.54 -8.82 30.10
CA ARG A 12 16.27 -9.52 30.29
C ARG A 12 15.18 -8.59 30.83
N GLU A 13 15.48 -7.80 31.87
CA GLU A 13 14.52 -6.84 32.45
C GLU A 13 14.04 -5.78 31.44
N LYS A 14 14.90 -5.36 30.49
CA LYS A 14 14.50 -4.46 29.41
C LYS A 14 13.51 -5.12 28.44
N ILE A 15 13.71 -6.40 28.13
CA ILE A 15 12.83 -7.16 27.23
C ILE A 15 11.50 -7.48 27.91
N GLU A 16 11.51 -7.85 29.19
CA GLU A 16 10.30 -8.07 29.99
C GLU A 16 9.38 -6.84 29.94
N LYS A 17 9.94 -5.63 30.15
CA LYS A 17 9.19 -4.36 30.02
C LYS A 17 8.53 -4.19 28.65
N ILE A 18 9.23 -4.53 27.56
CA ILE A 18 8.69 -4.43 26.20
C ILE A 18 7.61 -5.50 25.98
N LEU A 19 7.74 -6.70 26.56
CA LEU A 19 6.69 -7.73 26.46
C LEU A 19 5.42 -7.33 27.23
N ASP A 20 5.57 -6.66 28.37
CA ASP A 20 4.46 -6.12 29.16
C ASP A 20 3.71 -5.01 28.41
N GLU A 21 4.41 -4.14 27.66
CA GLU A 21 3.77 -3.15 26.76
C GLU A 21 2.76 -3.82 25.78
N PHE A 22 2.99 -5.08 25.40
CA PHE A 22 2.15 -5.85 24.49
C PHE A 22 1.17 -6.79 25.21
N SER A 23 1.11 -6.74 26.55
CA SER A 23 0.31 -7.65 27.38
C SER A 23 0.63 -9.14 27.12
N LEU A 24 1.90 -9.46 26.87
CA LEU A 24 2.34 -10.82 26.55
C LEU A 24 2.81 -11.57 27.78
N ILE A 25 2.13 -12.69 28.08
CA ILE A 25 2.50 -13.59 29.18
C ILE A 25 3.86 -14.23 28.88
N HIS A 26 4.83 -14.05 29.77
CA HIS A 26 6.20 -14.54 29.63
C HIS A 26 6.71 -15.23 30.91
N THR A 27 7.74 -16.07 30.78
CA THR A 27 8.37 -16.79 31.89
C THR A 27 9.86 -17.02 31.66
N ASN A 28 10.62 -17.07 32.76
CA ASN A 28 12.06 -17.36 32.79
C ASN A 28 12.36 -18.84 33.12
N GLN A 29 11.32 -19.65 33.36
CA GLN A 29 11.44 -21.08 33.56
C GLN A 29 11.04 -21.79 32.27
N ASN A 30 11.85 -22.75 31.83
CA ASN A 30 11.57 -23.50 30.62
C ASN A 30 10.23 -24.24 30.79
N ASN A 31 9.24 -23.82 30.01
CA ASN A 31 7.89 -24.35 30.06
C ASN A 31 7.50 -24.82 28.66
N GLU A 32 7.05 -26.07 28.57
CA GLU A 32 6.69 -26.73 27.32
C GLU A 32 5.52 -26.06 26.61
N ASN A 33 4.69 -25.29 27.32
CA ASN A 33 3.58 -24.56 26.73
C ASN A 33 3.97 -23.22 26.07
N CYS A 34 5.26 -22.86 26.09
CA CYS A 34 5.74 -21.63 25.45
C CYS A 34 5.89 -21.80 23.92
N GLU A 35 5.18 -20.95 23.16
CA GLU A 35 5.13 -21.01 21.70
C GLU A 35 6.22 -20.15 21.05
N ILE A 36 6.77 -19.20 21.80
CA ILE A 36 7.84 -18.31 21.39
C ILE A 36 8.96 -18.43 22.41
N CYS A 37 10.20 -18.53 21.92
CA CYS A 37 11.39 -18.52 22.74
C CYS A 37 12.29 -17.36 22.33
N ILE A 38 12.67 -16.52 23.28
CA ILE A 38 13.65 -15.46 23.06
C ILE A 38 14.96 -15.92 23.71
N ILE A 39 16.01 -16.05 22.90
CA ILE A 39 17.30 -16.60 23.33
C ILE A 39 18.39 -15.57 23.04
N ASP A 40 19.29 -15.37 24.00
CA ASP A 40 20.54 -14.66 23.80
C ASP A 40 21.56 -15.59 23.10
N LEU A 41 21.88 -15.31 21.83
CA LEU A 41 22.94 -16.04 21.13
C LEU A 41 24.28 -15.34 21.37
N ASN A 42 25.16 -16.04 22.09
CA ASN A 42 26.57 -15.68 22.11
C ASN A 42 27.21 -16.07 20.76
N THR A 43 27.40 -15.09 19.91
CA THR A 43 27.92 -15.22 18.53
C THR A 43 29.44 -15.38 18.45
N ASN A 44 30.15 -15.37 19.59
CA ASN A 44 31.62 -15.47 19.64
C ASN A 44 32.21 -16.70 18.91
N ASN A 45 31.42 -17.76 18.71
CA ASN A 45 31.83 -19.00 18.06
C ASN A 45 31.45 -19.07 16.57
N ILE A 46 30.83 -18.03 16.00
CA ILE A 46 30.48 -17.94 14.58
C ILE A 46 31.34 -16.81 13.97
N PRO A 47 32.42 -17.14 13.23
CA PRO A 47 33.44 -16.16 12.83
C PRO A 47 32.91 -14.96 12.04
N SER A 48 31.85 -15.14 11.26
CA SER A 48 31.20 -14.08 10.47
C SER A 48 30.42 -13.07 11.31
N PHE A 49 30.19 -13.33 12.59
CA PHE A 49 29.33 -12.53 13.47
C PHE A 49 29.93 -12.29 14.85
N LYS A 50 31.26 -12.42 14.97
CA LYS A 50 32.02 -12.47 16.23
C LYS A 50 31.86 -11.25 17.14
N ASN A 51 31.24 -10.16 16.64
CA ASN A 51 31.03 -8.91 17.37
C ASN A 51 29.55 -8.49 17.50
N ASP A 52 28.61 -9.25 16.93
CA ASP A 52 27.20 -8.88 16.93
C ASP A 52 26.49 -9.65 18.06
N ARG A 53 26.16 -9.01 19.19
CA ARG A 53 25.24 -9.65 20.16
C ARG A 53 23.86 -9.70 19.52
N ARG A 54 23.35 -10.91 19.27
CA ARG A 54 22.08 -11.11 18.57
C ARG A 54 21.10 -11.85 19.46
N ILE A 55 20.00 -11.20 19.78
CA ILE A 55 18.88 -11.86 20.45
C ILE A 55 17.94 -12.40 19.38
N VAL A 56 17.58 -13.67 19.54
CA VAL A 56 16.83 -14.42 18.55
C VAL A 56 15.46 -14.80 19.08
N ILE A 57 14.43 -14.47 18.30
CA ILE A 57 13.08 -14.99 18.52
C ILE A 57 12.90 -16.25 17.66
N VAL A 58 12.76 -17.39 18.33
CA VAL A 58 12.46 -18.68 17.72
C VAL A 58 10.99 -19.01 17.97
N LEU A 59 10.23 -19.14 16.88
CA LEU A 59 8.86 -19.67 16.95
C LEU A 59 8.94 -21.20 17.05
N LYS A 60 8.49 -21.78 18.18
CA LYS A 60 8.45 -23.23 18.37
C LYS A 60 7.19 -23.82 17.71
N HIS A 61 7.27 -25.02 17.16
CA HIS A 61 6.14 -25.69 16.50
C HIS A 61 5.57 -26.78 17.42
N LYS A 62 4.24 -26.89 17.53
CA LYS A 62 3.57 -28.03 18.19
C LYS A 62 3.43 -29.17 17.18
N ASP A 63 3.91 -30.36 17.51
CA ASP A 63 3.60 -31.54 16.70
C ASP A 63 2.13 -31.95 16.88
N GLU A 64 1.67 -32.91 16.08
CA GLU A 64 0.26 -33.36 16.07
C GLU A 64 -0.20 -33.95 17.41
N LYS A 65 0.74 -34.26 18.32
CA LYS A 65 0.48 -34.76 19.67
C LYS A 65 0.54 -33.63 20.72
N GLY A 66 0.69 -32.39 20.29
CA GLY A 66 0.72 -31.20 21.15
C GLY A 66 2.10 -30.88 21.74
N ASN A 67 3.13 -31.66 21.44
CA ASN A 67 4.46 -31.44 22.01
C ASN A 67 5.19 -30.32 21.27
N VAL A 68 5.79 -29.40 22.01
CA VAL A 68 6.47 -28.24 21.44
C VAL A 68 7.95 -28.57 21.13
N ARG A 69 8.36 -28.46 19.86
CA ARG A 69 9.75 -28.71 19.42
C ARG A 69 10.28 -27.58 18.51
N ILE A 70 11.60 -27.35 18.57
CA ILE A 70 12.32 -26.48 17.61
C ILE A 70 12.64 -27.33 16.38
N VAL A 71 12.04 -27.02 15.24
CA VAL A 71 12.23 -27.74 13.97
C VAL A 71 13.00 -26.91 12.94
N ARG A 72 13.71 -27.57 12.03
CA ARG A 72 14.64 -26.99 11.03
C ARG A 72 14.05 -25.89 10.11
N LYS A 73 12.71 -25.72 10.09
CA LYS A 73 11.96 -24.70 9.32
C LYS A 73 11.32 -23.59 10.17
N SER A 74 11.73 -23.43 11.43
CA SER A 74 11.20 -22.38 12.32
C SER A 74 11.59 -20.99 11.81
N LYS A 75 10.69 -19.99 11.94
CA LYS A 75 11.04 -18.60 11.61
C LYS A 75 11.90 -18.03 12.72
N VAL A 76 13.02 -17.44 12.32
CA VAL A 76 14.04 -16.86 13.18
C VAL A 76 14.05 -15.36 12.92
N TYR A 77 13.90 -14.56 13.96
CA TYR A 77 13.97 -13.10 13.87
C TYR A 77 15.12 -12.59 14.73
N TYR A 78 15.86 -11.62 14.21
CA TYR A 78 16.99 -10.99 14.88
C TYR A 78 16.62 -9.55 15.25
N PHE A 79 17.04 -9.11 16.43
CA PHE A 79 16.94 -7.72 16.84
C PHE A 79 18.10 -7.33 17.74
N GLU A 80 18.48 -6.06 17.63
CA GLU A 80 19.57 -5.42 18.38
C GLU A 80 19.06 -4.20 19.18
N THR A 81 17.92 -3.63 18.78
CA THR A 81 17.30 -2.49 19.44
C THR A 81 15.89 -2.80 19.95
N ALA A 82 15.44 -2.00 20.93
CA ALA A 82 14.08 -2.10 21.47
C ALA A 82 13.00 -1.89 20.38
N ASP A 83 13.24 -0.99 19.43
CA ASP A 83 12.26 -0.69 18.38
C ASP A 83 12.14 -1.81 17.35
N GLN A 84 13.26 -2.46 17.01
CA GLN A 84 13.24 -3.68 16.19
C GLN A 84 12.43 -4.79 16.87
N LEU A 85 12.62 -4.99 18.18
CA LEU A 85 11.82 -5.93 18.96
C LEU A 85 10.32 -5.59 18.91
N ARG A 86 9.95 -4.32 19.12
CA ARG A 86 8.54 -3.87 19.04
C ARG A 86 7.93 -4.14 17.66
N ILE A 87 8.68 -3.90 16.59
CA ILE A 87 8.22 -4.17 15.21
C ILE A 87 7.98 -5.67 14.99
N ILE A 88 8.91 -6.52 15.45
CA ILE A 88 8.77 -7.97 15.33
C ILE A 88 7.57 -8.45 16.16
N LEU A 89 7.42 -7.98 17.40
CA LEU A 89 6.28 -8.34 18.25
C LEU A 89 4.96 -7.92 17.61
N ARG A 90 4.84 -6.68 17.08
CA ARG A 90 3.64 -6.25 16.32
C ARG A 90 3.30 -7.20 15.17
N LYS A 91 4.31 -7.69 14.44
CA LYS A 91 4.11 -8.66 13.35
C LYS A 91 3.67 -10.04 13.86
N LEU A 92 4.21 -10.49 14.98
CA LEU A 92 3.94 -11.81 15.56
C LEU A 92 2.60 -11.89 16.32
N THR A 93 2.18 -10.79 16.95
CA THR A 93 0.95 -10.72 17.75
C THR A 93 -0.26 -10.24 16.95
N ARG A 94 -0.07 -9.77 15.71
CA ARG A 94 -1.16 -9.46 14.77
C ARG A 94 -2.00 -10.73 14.57
N LYS A 95 -3.22 -10.76 15.14
CA LYS A 95 -4.13 -11.92 15.05
C LYS A 95 -4.31 -12.34 13.59
N LYS A 96 -3.74 -13.49 13.23
CA LYS A 96 -4.09 -14.20 11.99
C LYS A 96 -5.51 -14.76 12.14
N THR A 97 -6.49 -14.18 11.46
CA THR A 97 -7.65 -14.94 11.00
C THR A 97 -7.14 -15.99 9.99
N ARG A 98 -7.03 -17.25 10.42
CA ARG A 98 -6.41 -18.31 9.62
C ARG A 98 -7.45 -19.34 9.16
N LYS A 99 -7.50 -19.52 7.84
CA LYS A 99 -8.27 -20.52 7.07
C LYS A 99 -7.90 -21.97 7.45
N PHE A 100 -8.89 -22.88 7.43
CA PHE A 100 -8.79 -24.36 7.44
C PHE A 100 -9.80 -24.93 6.41
N PRO A 101 -9.68 -26.19 5.94
CA PRO A 101 -9.56 -26.54 4.53
C PRO A 101 -10.90 -26.90 3.87
N VAL A 102 -11.17 -26.23 2.75
CA VAL A 102 -11.84 -26.77 1.55
C VAL A 102 -11.41 -28.24 1.38
N HIS A 103 -12.27 -29.25 1.25
CA HIS A 103 -12.81 -29.68 -0.05
C HIS A 103 -14.12 -30.49 0.06
N LYS A 104 -14.72 -30.70 1.24
CA LYS A 104 -15.90 -31.60 1.37
C LYS A 104 -17.18 -30.99 1.94
N LEU A 105 -17.21 -29.70 2.23
CA LEU A 105 -18.40 -29.00 2.72
C LEU A 105 -18.68 -27.71 1.94
N ALA A 106 -18.37 -27.71 0.63
CA ALA A 106 -18.37 -26.50 -0.20
C ALA A 106 -19.76 -26.10 -0.74
N ILE A 107 -20.80 -26.93 -0.62
CA ILE A 107 -22.07 -26.69 -1.33
C ILE A 107 -23.20 -26.18 -0.41
N VAL A 108 -23.26 -26.58 0.86
CA VAL A 108 -24.42 -26.25 1.72
C VAL A 108 -24.18 -25.01 2.61
N THR A 109 -22.95 -24.70 2.99
CA THR A 109 -22.64 -23.53 3.85
C THR A 109 -22.37 -22.23 3.10
N VAL A 110 -22.05 -22.26 1.80
CA VAL A 110 -21.85 -21.03 0.99
C VAL A 110 -23.16 -20.25 0.85
N GLY A 111 -24.29 -20.94 0.69
CA GLY A 111 -25.61 -20.30 0.66
C GLY A 111 -25.99 -19.68 2.01
N MET A 112 -25.70 -20.35 3.13
CA MET A 112 -26.09 -19.87 4.46
C MET A 112 -25.18 -18.74 4.99
N LEU A 113 -23.90 -18.70 4.59
CA LEU A 113 -22.99 -17.57 4.85
C LEU A 113 -23.24 -16.36 3.94
N PHE A 114 -23.77 -16.53 2.73
CA PHE A 114 -24.24 -15.41 1.91
C PHE A 114 -25.51 -14.78 2.50
N VAL A 115 -26.40 -15.59 3.06
CA VAL A 115 -27.60 -15.10 3.76
C VAL A 115 -27.23 -14.48 5.10
N LEU A 116 -26.28 -15.03 5.86
CA LEU A 116 -25.83 -14.45 7.12
C LEU A 116 -24.89 -13.24 6.95
N SER A 117 -24.08 -13.17 5.89
CA SER A 117 -23.38 -11.94 5.53
C SER A 117 -24.35 -10.90 5.00
N ALA A 118 -25.40 -11.26 4.27
CA ALA A 118 -26.51 -10.34 3.96
C ALA A 118 -27.30 -9.93 5.22
N LEU A 119 -27.39 -10.78 6.24
CA LEU A 119 -28.01 -10.46 7.53
C LEU A 119 -27.09 -9.66 8.47
N PHE A 120 -25.75 -9.77 8.34
CA PHE A 120 -24.78 -8.91 9.04
C PHE A 120 -24.52 -7.60 8.29
N PHE A 121 -24.58 -7.59 6.95
CA PHE A 121 -24.59 -6.37 6.13
C PHE A 121 -25.91 -5.61 6.34
N THR A 122 -27.04 -6.30 6.58
CA THR A 122 -28.28 -5.63 7.04
C THR A 122 -28.28 -5.29 8.52
N ARG A 123 -27.40 -5.86 9.37
CA ARG A 123 -27.29 -5.56 10.80
C ARG A 123 -26.19 -4.53 11.17
N GLU A 124 -25.20 -4.28 10.30
CA GLU A 124 -24.36 -3.08 10.30
C GLU A 124 -24.96 -1.93 9.47
N ASN A 125 -26.12 -2.13 8.83
CA ASN A 125 -26.97 -1.03 8.34
C ASN A 125 -27.74 -0.31 9.47
N GLY A 126 -27.39 -0.57 10.74
CA GLY A 126 -27.74 0.27 11.87
C GLY A 126 -26.96 1.58 11.83
N THR A 127 -27.37 2.48 10.92
CA THR A 127 -26.92 3.88 10.86
C THR A 127 -25.40 4.10 10.69
N ILE A 128 -24.81 3.58 9.61
CA ILE A 128 -23.87 4.42 8.84
C ILE A 128 -24.71 5.28 7.89
N ASN A 129 -25.52 6.15 8.51
CA ASN A 129 -25.82 7.48 8.00
C ASN A 129 -24.65 8.40 8.42
N ALA A 130 -23.40 7.93 8.37
CA ALA A 130 -22.34 8.86 8.03
C ALA A 130 -22.72 9.29 6.63
N LYS A 131 -23.22 10.52 6.51
CA LYS A 131 -23.60 11.16 5.26
C LYS A 131 -22.64 10.73 4.14
N VAL A 132 -22.97 9.69 3.40
CA VAL A 132 -23.14 9.88 1.97
C VAL A 132 -24.32 10.85 1.93
N GLU A 133 -24.02 12.13 2.19
CA GLU A 133 -24.75 13.16 1.48
C GLU A 133 -24.72 12.62 0.07
N LYS A 134 -25.89 12.31 -0.48
CA LYS A 134 -26.03 12.15 -1.91
C LYS A 134 -25.30 13.37 -2.45
N ILE A 135 -24.03 13.21 -2.82
CA ILE A 135 -23.27 14.23 -3.48
C ILE A 135 -24.18 14.46 -4.67
N ASP A 136 -24.76 15.64 -4.71
CA ASP A 136 -25.66 15.97 -5.79
C ASP A 136 -24.76 15.96 -7.02
N TYR A 137 -24.71 14.83 -7.73
CA TYR A 137 -23.86 14.62 -8.90
C TYR A 137 -24.29 15.52 -10.08
N LYS A 138 -25.24 16.44 -9.85
CA LYS A 138 -25.54 17.62 -10.67
C LYS A 138 -24.63 18.82 -10.37
N LYS A 139 -23.75 18.74 -9.35
CA LYS A 139 -22.76 19.75 -8.96
C LYS A 139 -21.33 19.28 -9.28
N GLU A 140 -20.42 20.24 -9.32
CA GLU A 140 -18.99 20.01 -9.57
C GLU A 140 -18.42 18.92 -8.66
N ASN A 141 -17.67 17.98 -9.22
CA ASN A 141 -16.94 16.95 -8.49
C ASN A 141 -15.72 16.44 -9.27
N PHE A 142 -14.72 15.96 -8.52
CA PHE A 142 -13.40 15.59 -9.01
C PHE A 142 -13.08 14.13 -8.64
N VAL A 143 -13.09 13.24 -9.62
CA VAL A 143 -12.78 11.83 -9.41
C VAL A 143 -11.28 11.60 -9.58
N PHE A 144 -10.65 11.02 -8.57
CA PHE A 144 -9.28 10.50 -8.62
C PHE A 144 -9.36 9.00 -8.85
N LEU A 145 -9.00 8.55 -10.04
CA LEU A 145 -9.09 7.16 -10.48
C LEU A 145 -7.69 6.55 -10.56
N GLY A 146 -7.48 5.35 -10.01
CA GLY A 146 -6.16 4.73 -10.10
C GLY A 146 -5.93 3.47 -9.28
N ASP A 147 -4.66 3.24 -8.98
CA ASP A 147 -4.18 2.08 -8.22
C ASP A 147 -3.98 2.37 -6.72
N SER A 148 -3.04 1.67 -6.06
CA SER A 148 -2.74 1.86 -4.63
C SER A 148 -2.27 3.27 -4.29
N ILE A 149 -1.60 3.97 -5.22
CA ILE A 149 -1.15 5.35 -4.98
C ILE A 149 -2.37 6.28 -4.84
N THR A 150 -3.42 6.04 -5.61
CA THR A 150 -4.68 6.78 -5.49
C THR A 150 -5.48 6.30 -4.27
N ASP A 151 -5.56 5.00 -4.03
CA ASP A 151 -6.28 4.39 -2.90
C ASP A 151 -5.82 4.96 -1.55
N PHE A 152 -4.50 5.09 -1.35
CA PHE A 152 -3.92 5.61 -0.11
C PHE A 152 -3.96 7.13 0.01
N TYR A 153 -4.43 7.84 -1.03
CA TYR A 153 -4.48 9.29 -1.04
C TYR A 153 -5.66 9.78 -0.19
N ASN A 154 -5.38 10.28 1.01
CA ASN A 154 -6.40 10.84 1.90
C ASN A 154 -6.90 12.20 1.39
N LEU A 155 -7.80 12.18 0.39
CA LEU A 155 -8.24 13.39 -0.30
C LEU A 155 -8.90 14.42 0.63
N GLU A 156 -9.60 13.99 1.69
CA GLU A 156 -10.16 14.90 2.70
C GLU A 156 -9.07 15.73 3.37
N THR A 157 -7.93 15.10 3.71
CA THR A 157 -6.79 15.81 4.31
C THR A 157 -6.14 16.80 3.35
N PHE A 158 -6.04 16.46 2.06
CA PHE A 158 -5.27 17.23 1.09
C PHE A 158 -6.10 18.29 0.33
N TYR A 159 -7.39 18.03 0.13
CA TYR A 159 -8.29 18.89 -0.65
C TYR A 159 -9.41 19.52 0.20
N GLY A 160 -9.51 19.16 1.47
CA GLY A 160 -10.47 19.74 2.42
C GLY A 160 -11.91 19.52 1.96
N ASN A 161 -12.67 20.61 1.84
CA ASN A 161 -14.10 20.57 1.49
C ASN A 161 -14.37 20.52 -0.02
N LEU A 162 -13.34 20.37 -0.86
CA LEU A 162 -13.57 20.18 -2.29
C LEU A 162 -14.31 18.86 -2.54
N PRO A 163 -15.20 18.80 -3.55
CA PRO A 163 -16.01 17.62 -3.85
C PRO A 163 -15.19 16.54 -4.55
N THR A 164 -14.19 15.99 -3.85
CA THR A 164 -13.28 14.96 -4.35
C THR A 164 -13.82 13.56 -4.08
N VAL A 165 -13.63 12.66 -5.03
CA VAL A 165 -13.98 11.24 -4.92
C VAL A 165 -12.73 10.41 -5.10
N ASN A 166 -12.38 9.60 -4.10
CA ASN A 166 -11.31 8.62 -4.22
C ASN A 166 -11.87 7.35 -4.87
N SER A 167 -11.40 7.05 -6.08
CA SER A 167 -11.71 5.84 -6.86
C SER A 167 -10.43 5.07 -7.18
N GLY A 168 -9.48 5.06 -6.25
CA GLY A 168 -8.30 4.20 -6.29
C GLY A 168 -8.60 2.79 -5.78
N THR A 169 -7.86 1.80 -6.28
CA THR A 169 -7.89 0.44 -5.71
C THR A 169 -6.52 -0.20 -5.78
N SER A 170 -6.02 -0.62 -4.62
CA SER A 170 -4.73 -1.28 -4.51
C SER A 170 -4.55 -2.46 -5.47
N GLY A 171 -3.47 -2.42 -6.26
CA GLY A 171 -3.11 -3.46 -7.22
C GLY A 171 -3.77 -3.34 -8.59
N PHE A 172 -4.66 -2.37 -8.82
CA PHE A 172 -5.28 -2.19 -10.13
C PHE A 172 -4.25 -1.96 -11.24
N GLN A 173 -4.56 -2.57 -12.38
CA GLN A 173 -3.86 -2.41 -13.65
C GLN A 173 -4.79 -1.72 -14.67
N THR A 174 -4.26 -1.32 -15.82
CA THR A 174 -5.08 -0.67 -16.85
C THR A 174 -6.29 -1.51 -17.33
N PRO A 175 -6.25 -2.84 -17.43
CA PRO A 175 -7.44 -3.63 -17.77
C PRO A 175 -8.53 -3.58 -16.69
N ASP A 176 -8.15 -3.48 -15.41
CA ASP A 176 -9.11 -3.36 -14.31
C ASP A 176 -9.85 -2.02 -14.39
N ILE A 177 -9.12 -0.94 -14.69
CA ILE A 177 -9.73 0.37 -14.93
C ILE A 177 -10.77 0.28 -16.04
N ILE A 178 -10.42 -0.26 -17.21
CA ILE A 178 -11.34 -0.43 -18.36
C ILE A 178 -12.62 -1.18 -17.92
N LYS A 179 -12.45 -2.29 -17.20
CA LYS A 179 -13.55 -3.14 -16.75
C LYS A 179 -14.49 -2.42 -15.78
N HIS A 180 -13.97 -1.49 -14.98
CA HIS A 180 -14.67 -0.91 -13.84
C HIS A 180 -15.02 0.58 -14.00
N LEU A 181 -14.81 1.19 -15.18
CA LEU A 181 -15.15 2.59 -15.45
C LEU A 181 -16.59 2.97 -15.05
N LYS A 182 -17.55 2.06 -15.23
CA LYS A 182 -18.94 2.30 -14.84
C LYS A 182 -19.07 2.60 -13.36
N ASP A 183 -18.48 1.75 -12.52
CA ASP A 183 -18.67 1.78 -11.07
C ASP A 183 -17.70 2.75 -10.38
N TYR A 184 -16.60 3.13 -11.03
CA TYR A 184 -15.54 3.97 -10.44
C TYR A 184 -15.49 5.38 -11.02
N VAL A 185 -16.17 5.63 -12.14
CA VAL A 185 -16.20 6.95 -12.77
C VAL A 185 -17.63 7.35 -13.13
N TYR A 186 -18.34 6.49 -13.85
CA TYR A 186 -19.59 6.91 -14.47
C TYR A 186 -20.66 7.22 -13.42
N ILE A 187 -20.78 6.43 -12.36
CA ILE A 187 -21.78 6.66 -11.31
C ILE A 187 -21.72 8.07 -10.69
N TYR A 188 -20.55 8.73 -10.71
CA TYR A 188 -20.34 10.05 -10.10
C TYR A 188 -20.63 11.23 -11.02
N ASN A 189 -20.82 10.98 -12.32
CA ASN A 189 -21.00 12.02 -13.35
C ASN A 189 -20.01 13.21 -13.18
N PRO A 190 -18.69 12.95 -13.23
CA PRO A 190 -17.69 13.91 -12.78
C PRO A 190 -17.53 15.10 -13.71
N THR A 191 -17.10 16.24 -13.16
CA THR A 191 -16.66 17.38 -13.98
C THR A 191 -15.19 17.30 -14.36
N LYS A 192 -14.37 16.69 -13.50
CA LYS A 192 -12.94 16.45 -13.75
C LYS A 192 -12.58 15.04 -13.29
N ILE A 193 -11.71 14.38 -14.05
CA ILE A 193 -11.18 13.05 -13.74
C ILE A 193 -9.66 13.14 -13.78
N PHE A 194 -9.00 12.73 -12.70
CA PHE A 194 -7.55 12.60 -12.60
C PHE A 194 -7.21 11.11 -12.59
N LEU A 195 -6.53 10.63 -13.63
CA LEU A 195 -6.18 9.21 -13.80
C LEU A 195 -4.68 9.00 -13.58
N LEU A 196 -4.35 8.13 -12.62
CA LEU A 196 -3.01 7.61 -12.37
C LEU A 196 -3.06 6.07 -12.28
N VAL A 197 -2.47 5.38 -13.24
CA VAL A 197 -2.38 3.91 -13.26
C VAL A 197 -1.22 3.46 -14.15
N GLY A 198 -0.88 2.18 -14.15
CA GLY A 198 0.11 1.60 -15.07
C GLY A 198 1.37 1.07 -14.38
N THR A 199 1.63 1.50 -13.14
CA THR A 199 2.81 1.04 -12.38
C THR A 199 2.73 -0.47 -12.08
N ASN A 200 1.53 -1.01 -11.88
CA ASN A 200 1.30 -2.44 -11.63
C ASN A 200 1.36 -3.27 -12.89
N ASP A 201 0.94 -2.71 -14.04
CA ASP A 201 1.12 -3.33 -15.35
C ASP A 201 2.61 -3.58 -15.62
N ILE A 202 3.46 -2.58 -15.32
CA ILE A 202 4.93 -2.67 -15.46
C ILE A 202 5.51 -3.76 -14.54
N ALA A 203 5.02 -3.87 -13.31
CA ALA A 203 5.63 -4.72 -12.29
C ALA A 203 5.22 -6.19 -12.35
N PHE A 204 3.94 -6.46 -12.65
CA PHE A 204 3.33 -7.78 -12.46
C PHE A 204 2.98 -8.49 -13.76
N THR A 205 3.27 -7.88 -14.91
CA THR A 205 3.00 -8.46 -16.23
C THR A 205 4.20 -8.28 -17.15
N ASP A 206 4.17 -8.96 -18.30
CA ASP A 206 5.14 -8.79 -19.39
C ASP A 206 4.57 -7.91 -20.52
N ILE A 207 3.59 -7.05 -20.21
CA ILE A 207 2.98 -6.12 -21.15
C ILE A 207 4.05 -5.26 -21.83
N THR A 208 3.93 -5.04 -23.13
CA THR A 208 4.79 -4.10 -23.85
C THR A 208 4.39 -2.66 -23.58
N ASN A 209 5.29 -1.71 -23.84
CA ASN A 209 4.95 -0.29 -23.72
C ASN A 209 3.78 0.08 -24.66
N GLN A 210 3.72 -0.48 -25.88
CA GLN A 210 2.65 -0.20 -26.82
C GLN A 210 1.31 -0.76 -26.34
N GLU A 211 1.26 -1.98 -25.82
CA GLU A 211 0.02 -2.55 -25.27
C GLU A 211 -0.51 -1.74 -24.08
N LEU A 212 0.37 -1.25 -23.21
CA LEU A 212 -0.03 -0.38 -22.11
C LEU A 212 -0.64 0.93 -22.64
N ILE A 213 -0.02 1.55 -23.66
CA ILE A 213 -0.55 2.76 -24.30
C ILE A 213 -1.88 2.49 -25.00
N ASN A 214 -2.06 1.33 -25.63
CA ASN A 214 -3.35 0.93 -26.22
C ASN A 214 -4.44 0.78 -25.15
N ASN A 215 -4.09 0.37 -23.93
CA ASN A 215 -5.05 0.35 -22.83
C ASN A 215 -5.42 1.76 -22.35
N PHE A 216 -4.44 2.67 -22.24
CA PHE A 216 -4.74 4.09 -21.98
C PHE A 216 -5.66 4.70 -23.05
N GLU A 217 -5.41 4.41 -24.32
CA GLU A 217 -6.26 4.84 -25.43
C GLU A 217 -7.70 4.38 -25.23
N LYS A 218 -7.91 3.09 -24.93
CA LYS A 218 -9.25 2.54 -24.65
C LYS A 218 -9.91 3.22 -23.45
N ILE A 219 -9.16 3.48 -22.37
CA ILE A 219 -9.69 4.17 -21.19
C ILE A 219 -10.15 5.58 -21.57
N ILE A 220 -9.31 6.34 -22.29
CA ILE A 220 -9.63 7.69 -22.74
C ILE A 220 -10.88 7.69 -23.63
N ASP A 221 -10.93 6.79 -24.62
CA ASP A 221 -12.04 6.72 -25.56
C ASP A 221 -13.36 6.36 -24.87
N GLU A 222 -13.36 5.39 -23.95
CA GLU A 222 -14.55 5.02 -23.18
C GLU A 222 -15.01 6.14 -22.25
N ILE A 223 -14.08 6.85 -21.58
CA ILE A 223 -14.43 8.01 -20.75
C ILE A 223 -15.01 9.14 -21.62
N LYS A 224 -14.37 9.53 -22.74
CA LYS A 224 -14.87 10.59 -23.62
C LYS A 224 -16.25 10.25 -24.18
N LYS A 225 -16.49 8.99 -24.53
CA LYS A 225 -17.78 8.51 -25.04
C LYS A 225 -18.88 8.55 -23.99
N ASN A 226 -18.63 8.07 -22.78
CA ASN A 226 -19.66 7.92 -21.76
C ASN A 226 -19.80 9.16 -20.86
N ARG A 227 -18.77 10.00 -20.78
CA ARG A 227 -18.70 11.22 -19.97
C ARG A 227 -18.12 12.39 -20.78
N PRO A 228 -18.78 12.80 -21.88
CA PRO A 228 -18.26 13.79 -22.82
C PRO A 228 -18.07 15.19 -22.23
N ASN A 229 -18.73 15.50 -21.12
CA ASN A 229 -18.62 16.80 -20.43
C ASN A 229 -17.54 16.81 -19.34
N SER A 230 -16.91 15.67 -19.05
CA SER A 230 -15.84 15.59 -18.06
C SER A 230 -14.50 16.01 -18.67
N LYS A 231 -13.75 16.85 -17.96
CA LYS A 231 -12.34 17.10 -18.30
C LYS A 231 -11.49 15.96 -17.78
N LEU A 232 -10.81 15.26 -18.69
CA LEU A 232 -9.91 14.16 -18.35
C LEU A 232 -8.46 14.66 -18.28
N TYR A 233 -7.83 14.36 -17.15
CA TYR A 233 -6.43 14.62 -16.84
C TYR A 233 -5.72 13.29 -16.63
N ILE A 234 -4.68 13.05 -17.43
CA ILE A 234 -3.85 11.86 -17.33
C ILE A 234 -2.56 12.26 -16.62
N GLU A 235 -2.31 11.68 -15.46
CA GLU A 235 -1.04 11.86 -14.78
C GLU A 235 0.02 10.95 -15.40
N SER A 236 1.25 11.47 -15.51
CA SER A 236 2.43 10.65 -15.77
C SER A 236 2.52 9.54 -14.72
N ILE A 237 2.90 8.32 -15.11
CA ILE A 237 3.28 7.28 -14.14
C ILE A 237 4.44 7.81 -13.30
N TYR A 238 4.35 7.71 -11.98
CA TYR A 238 5.35 8.29 -11.06
C TYR A 238 6.69 7.52 -11.12
N PRO A 239 7.81 8.17 -10.75
CA PRO A 239 9.08 7.48 -10.58
C PRO A 239 9.03 6.49 -9.41
N VAL A 240 10.00 5.58 -9.38
CA VAL A 240 10.30 4.73 -8.21
C VAL A 240 11.69 5.07 -7.67
N ASN A 241 12.00 4.66 -6.44
CA ASN A 241 13.35 4.71 -5.91
C ASN A 241 13.90 3.28 -5.79
N ARG A 242 15.06 3.00 -6.41
CA ARG A 242 15.72 1.69 -6.39
C ARG A 242 16.96 1.64 -5.49
N ASN A 243 17.24 2.70 -4.75
CA ASN A 243 18.41 2.76 -3.87
C ASN A 243 18.18 1.92 -2.61
N THR A 244 18.48 0.63 -2.70
CA THR A 244 18.33 -0.33 -1.60
C THR A 244 19.32 -0.10 -0.45
N ASP A 245 20.29 0.80 -0.60
CA ASP A 245 21.17 1.20 0.50
C ASP A 245 20.43 2.09 1.51
N ASN A 246 19.23 2.57 1.16
CA ASN A 246 18.36 3.30 2.07
C ASN A 246 17.26 2.38 2.65
N ASP A 247 17.13 2.36 3.99
CA ASP A 247 16.17 1.51 4.71
C ASP A 247 14.69 1.77 4.37
N VAL A 248 14.37 2.95 3.83
CA VAL A 248 13.02 3.27 3.35
C VAL A 248 12.69 2.45 2.11
N VAL A 249 13.66 2.12 1.26
CA VAL A 249 13.40 1.46 -0.03
C VAL A 249 13.23 -0.04 0.15
N LEU A 250 12.07 -0.56 -0.25
CA LEU A 250 11.78 -2.00 -0.23
C LEU A 250 11.87 -2.56 -1.66
N ASP A 251 12.96 -3.26 -1.96
CA ASP A 251 13.21 -3.83 -3.31
C ASP A 251 12.04 -4.67 -3.84
N TRP A 252 11.43 -5.50 -2.99
CA TRP A 252 10.28 -6.32 -3.36
C TRP A 252 9.03 -5.50 -3.68
N MET A 253 8.91 -4.28 -3.14
CA MET A 253 7.80 -3.38 -3.43
C MET A 253 7.98 -2.71 -4.79
N VAL A 254 9.20 -2.22 -5.05
CA VAL A 254 9.59 -1.61 -6.33
C VAL A 254 9.47 -2.63 -7.46
N GLY A 255 9.93 -3.86 -7.24
CA GLY A 255 9.80 -4.99 -8.16
C GLY A 255 10.53 -4.74 -9.49
N LYS A 256 9.88 -5.08 -10.61
CA LYS A 256 10.46 -4.96 -11.97
C LYS A 256 10.43 -3.53 -12.54
N ARG A 257 10.04 -2.52 -11.75
CA ARG A 257 9.85 -1.15 -12.25
C ARG A 257 11.19 -0.47 -12.47
N GLU A 258 11.37 0.09 -13.66
CA GLU A 258 12.56 0.85 -14.03
C GLU A 258 12.17 2.25 -14.47
N ASN A 259 12.80 3.27 -13.88
CA ASN A 259 12.56 4.67 -14.24
C ASN A 259 12.82 4.93 -15.73
N SER A 260 13.82 4.27 -16.32
CA SER A 260 14.10 4.36 -17.76
C SER A 260 12.95 3.84 -18.63
N ARG A 261 12.22 2.82 -18.17
CA ARG A 261 11.02 2.30 -18.86
C ARG A 261 9.82 3.22 -18.62
N ILE A 262 9.65 3.71 -17.39
CA ILE A 262 8.59 4.65 -17.02
C ILE A 262 8.69 5.94 -17.86
N VAL A 263 9.88 6.51 -18.02
CA VAL A 263 10.11 7.70 -18.87
C VAL A 263 9.69 7.46 -20.33
N LYS A 264 10.02 6.29 -20.89
CA LYS A 264 9.61 5.92 -22.26
C LYS A 264 8.08 5.84 -22.38
N ILE A 265 7.42 5.19 -21.42
CA ILE A 265 5.95 5.08 -21.39
C ILE A 265 5.33 6.47 -21.24
N ASN A 266 5.82 7.29 -20.31
CA ASN A 266 5.33 8.65 -20.09
C ASN A 266 5.48 9.55 -21.33
N THR A 267 6.55 9.36 -22.11
CA THR A 267 6.73 10.06 -23.40
C THR A 267 5.65 9.66 -24.40
N MET A 268 5.38 8.35 -24.54
CA MET A 268 4.32 7.85 -25.41
C MET A 268 2.93 8.28 -24.92
N LEU A 269 2.71 8.27 -23.59
CA LEU A 269 1.46 8.66 -22.96
C LEU A 269 1.16 10.14 -23.16
N LYS A 270 2.17 11.01 -23.04
CA LYS A 270 2.04 12.43 -23.36
C LYS A 270 1.61 12.64 -24.81
N LYS A 271 2.24 11.93 -25.76
CA LYS A 271 1.87 12.00 -27.19
C LYS A 271 0.42 11.54 -27.42
N LEU A 272 0.02 10.43 -26.78
CA LEU A 272 -1.37 9.96 -26.85
C LEU A 272 -2.35 11.00 -26.30
N CYS A 273 -2.00 11.68 -25.20
CA CYS A 273 -2.84 12.74 -24.64
C CYS A 273 -3.01 13.91 -25.61
N GLU A 274 -1.94 14.31 -26.31
CA GLU A 274 -1.98 15.33 -27.37
C GLU A 274 -2.89 14.88 -28.53
N GLU A 275 -2.75 13.64 -29.01
CA GLU A 275 -3.56 13.05 -30.08
C GLU A 275 -5.05 12.93 -29.71
N LYS A 276 -5.36 12.61 -28.45
CA LYS A 276 -6.72 12.45 -27.94
C LYS A 276 -7.31 13.74 -27.36
N GLU A 277 -6.57 14.84 -27.42
CA GLU A 277 -6.98 16.15 -26.89
C GLU A 277 -7.39 16.10 -25.41
N VAL A 278 -6.64 15.36 -24.59
CA VAL A 278 -6.80 15.31 -23.14
C VAL A 278 -5.57 15.89 -22.44
N THR A 279 -5.72 16.36 -21.21
CA THR A 279 -4.61 17.05 -20.54
C THR A 279 -3.64 16.05 -19.91
N TYR A 280 -2.37 16.11 -20.30
CA TYR A 280 -1.29 15.39 -19.61
C TYR A 280 -0.73 16.24 -18.45
N ILE A 281 -0.62 15.64 -17.27
CA ILE A 281 0.02 16.23 -16.09
C ILE A 281 1.37 15.56 -15.88
N ASN A 282 2.45 16.31 -16.12
CA ASN A 282 3.81 15.84 -15.84
C ASN A 282 4.11 15.88 -14.34
N MET A 283 3.67 14.86 -13.61
CA MET A 283 3.94 14.69 -12.20
C MET A 283 5.31 14.05 -11.94
N TYR A 284 5.81 13.25 -12.89
CA TYR A 284 7.09 12.54 -12.79
C TYR A 284 8.22 13.50 -12.41
N ASP A 285 8.39 14.58 -13.17
CA ASP A 285 9.43 15.59 -12.92
C ASP A 285 9.24 16.38 -11.61
N LYS A 286 8.03 16.34 -11.02
CA LYS A 286 7.77 16.98 -9.71
C LYS A 286 8.21 16.09 -8.54
N LEU A 287 8.33 14.80 -8.77
CA LEU A 287 8.62 13.79 -7.77
C LEU A 287 10.05 13.25 -7.85
N THR A 288 10.77 13.51 -8.94
CA THR A 288 12.14 13.05 -9.13
C THR A 288 13.20 13.87 -8.38
N ASP A 289 14.25 13.20 -7.93
CA ASP A 289 15.53 13.79 -7.52
C ASP A 289 16.43 14.10 -8.73
N GLU A 290 17.64 14.64 -8.49
CA GLU A 290 18.60 14.91 -9.58
C GLU A 290 19.07 13.66 -10.35
N ASN A 291 18.89 12.47 -9.77
CA ASN A 291 19.28 11.20 -10.37
C ASN A 291 18.10 10.53 -11.11
N GLY A 292 16.94 11.18 -11.16
CA GLY A 292 15.74 10.67 -11.81
C GLY A 292 15.00 9.58 -11.01
N ASN A 293 15.30 9.41 -9.72
CA ASN A 293 14.57 8.53 -8.81
C ASN A 293 13.48 9.28 -8.07
N LEU A 294 12.46 8.56 -7.58
CA LEU A 294 11.52 9.13 -6.63
C LEU A 294 12.28 9.62 -5.40
N LYS A 295 12.13 10.89 -5.05
CA LYS A 295 12.77 11.47 -3.86
C LYS A 295 12.48 10.65 -2.62
N LEU A 296 13.50 10.39 -1.81
CA LEU A 296 13.38 9.56 -0.61
C LEU A 296 12.38 10.16 0.39
N GLU A 297 12.33 11.49 0.51
CA GLU A 297 11.34 12.16 1.36
C GLU A 297 9.90 12.02 0.84
N TYR A 298 9.71 11.67 -0.43
CA TYR A 298 8.38 11.53 -1.07
C TYR A 298 7.86 10.11 -1.09
N THR A 299 8.58 9.15 -0.51
CA THR A 299 8.18 7.74 -0.50
C THR A 299 8.27 7.10 0.89
N ILE A 300 7.46 6.07 1.11
CA ILE A 300 7.50 5.24 2.33
C ILE A 300 8.13 3.86 2.10
N ASP A 301 8.29 3.44 0.85
CA ASP A 301 8.79 2.11 0.49
C ASP A 301 9.53 2.03 -0.86
N GLY A 302 9.81 3.17 -1.51
CA GLY A 302 10.37 3.24 -2.86
C GLY A 302 9.33 3.29 -3.98
N LEU A 303 8.04 3.09 -3.69
CA LEU A 303 6.92 3.14 -4.65
C LEU A 303 5.78 4.04 -4.17
N HIS A 304 5.25 3.76 -2.98
CA HIS A 304 4.10 4.48 -2.42
C HIS A 304 4.54 5.82 -1.84
N ILE A 305 3.59 6.75 -1.84
CA ILE A 305 3.87 8.17 -1.59
C ILE A 305 3.74 8.51 -0.11
N SER A 306 4.69 9.27 0.41
CA SER A 306 4.65 9.82 1.76
C SER A 306 3.70 11.03 1.85
N PRO A 307 3.31 11.48 3.04
CA PRO A 307 2.54 12.73 3.18
C PRO A 307 3.20 13.92 2.48
N GLU A 308 4.52 14.03 2.51
CA GLU A 308 5.31 15.08 1.85
C GLU A 308 5.19 15.00 0.32
N GLY A 309 5.26 13.79 -0.25
CA GLY A 309 5.05 13.59 -1.68
C GLY A 309 3.61 13.92 -2.10
N TYR A 310 2.62 13.53 -1.29
CA TYR A 310 1.22 13.88 -1.55
C TYR A 310 1.01 15.39 -1.53
N LYS A 311 1.66 16.17 -0.65
CA LYS A 311 1.60 17.65 -0.70
C LYS A 311 2.04 18.20 -2.06
N VAL A 312 3.09 17.64 -2.66
CA VAL A 312 3.58 18.06 -3.99
C VAL A 312 2.58 17.72 -5.09
N ILE A 313 1.99 16.52 -5.03
CA ILE A 313 0.95 16.07 -5.95
C ILE A 313 -0.27 16.98 -5.84
N THR A 314 -0.76 17.24 -4.62
CA THR A 314 -1.88 18.13 -4.34
C THR A 314 -1.65 19.50 -4.95
N ASN A 315 -0.52 20.14 -4.62
CA ASN A 315 -0.17 21.48 -5.11
C ASN A 315 -0.09 21.56 -6.64
N THR A 316 0.28 20.45 -7.29
CA THR A 316 0.34 20.38 -8.75
C THR A 316 -1.06 20.22 -9.35
N ILE A 317 -1.87 19.29 -8.82
CA ILE A 317 -3.24 19.02 -9.29
C ILE A 317 -4.18 20.21 -9.04
N MET A 318 -4.00 20.95 -7.94
CA MET A 318 -4.83 22.10 -7.59
C MET A 318 -4.87 23.18 -8.68
N LYS A 319 -3.81 23.31 -9.50
CA LYS A 319 -3.76 24.24 -10.63
C LYS A 319 -4.75 23.89 -11.75
N TYR A 320 -5.16 22.62 -11.82
CA TYR A 320 -6.12 22.12 -12.81
C TYR A 320 -7.55 22.09 -12.25
N ILE A 321 -7.70 22.05 -10.92
CA ILE A 321 -8.98 22.18 -10.24
C ILE A 321 -9.43 23.65 -10.25
N ASP A 322 -8.56 24.55 -9.82
CA ASP A 322 -8.79 26.00 -9.75
C ASP A 322 -7.60 26.76 -10.40
N PRO A 323 -7.73 27.16 -11.68
CA PRO A 323 -6.68 27.85 -12.41
C PRO A 323 -6.27 29.20 -11.81
N THR A 324 -7.09 29.79 -10.93
CA THR A 324 -6.83 31.12 -10.35
C THR A 324 -5.72 31.09 -9.29
N ASN A 325 -5.50 29.94 -8.64
CA ASN A 325 -4.41 29.75 -7.68
C ASN A 325 -3.01 29.72 -8.31
N GLY A 326 -2.91 29.56 -9.65
CA GLY A 326 -1.64 29.63 -10.37
C GLY A 326 -1.05 31.05 -10.49
N ASN A 327 -1.86 32.09 -10.29
CA ASN A 327 -1.47 33.49 -10.44
C ASN A 327 -1.18 34.21 -9.11
N ALA A 328 -1.41 33.56 -7.95
CA ALA A 328 -1.26 34.18 -6.62
C ALA A 328 0.19 34.32 -6.12
N LYS A 329 1.21 34.00 -6.94
CA LYS A 329 2.64 34.19 -6.61
C LYS A 329 3.41 35.08 -7.60
N LYS A 330 2.73 35.97 -8.31
CA LYS A 330 3.35 37.09 -9.04
C LYS A 330 2.68 38.42 -8.67
N SER A 331 2.77 38.81 -7.40
CA SER A 331 2.50 40.21 -7.00
C SER A 331 3.20 40.57 -5.69
N LYS A 332 4.46 41.03 -5.81
CA LYS A 332 5.05 42.24 -5.22
C LYS A 332 6.57 42.10 -5.12
#